data_AF-A0A496ZB32-F1
#
_entry.id   AF-A0A496ZB32-F1
#
_cell.length_a   1.000
_cell.length_b   1.000
_cell.length_c   1.000
_cell.angle_alpha   90.00
_cell.angle_beta   90.00
_cell.angle_gamma   90.00
#
_symmetry.space_group_name_H-M   'P 1'
#
loop_
_entity.id
_entity.type
_entity.pdbx_description
1 polymer ?
#
loop_
_entity_poly.entity_id
_entity_poly.type
_entity_poly.pdbx_seq_one_letter_code
_entity_poly.pdbx_strand_id
1 'polypeptide(L)' 'MIDGISDGYDDNTIRQQVRTLLKTNPHLFYTDKIVNYRGTTTDQGTPYSEVIADELINNFQILSTIENGVSIRKTKSFRL' A
#
# COMPACT_ATOMS: atom_id res chain seq x y z
N MET A 1 11.57 -31.04 13.24
CA MET A 1 10.96 -29.73 13.55
C MET A 1 10.87 -29.00 12.24
N ILE A 2 9.65 -28.78 11.74
CA ILE A 2 9.45 -27.98 10.53
C ILE A 2 9.48 -26.54 11.03
N ASP A 3 10.52 -25.79 10.65
CA ASP A 3 10.64 -24.38 10.95
C ASP A 3 9.35 -23.68 10.57
N GLY A 4 8.70 -23.10 11.59
CA GLY A 4 7.46 -22.37 11.43
C GLY A 4 7.69 -21.24 10.43
N ILE A 5 7.18 -21.43 9.22
CA ILE A 5 6.91 -20.34 8.30
C ILE A 5 5.93 -19.45 9.06
N SER A 6 6.43 -18.40 9.69
CA SER A 6 5.58 -17.31 10.14
C SER A 6 5.02 -16.74 8.84
N ASP A 7 3.77 -17.09 8.49
CA ASP A 7 3.07 -16.74 7.24
C ASP A 7 2.79 -15.22 7.16
N GLY A 8 3.79 -14.40 7.41
CA GLY A 8 3.69 -12.96 7.52
C GLY A 8 4.97 -12.27 7.08
N TYR A 9 4.81 -11.01 6.68
CA TYR A 9 5.89 -10.10 6.34
C TYR A 9 6.44 -9.40 7.59
N ASP A 10 7.75 -9.18 7.60
CA ASP A 10 8.40 -8.24 8.51
C ASP A 10 8.16 -6.78 8.06
N ASP A 11 8.44 -5.84 8.95
CA ASP A 11 8.23 -4.41 8.71
C ASP A 11 8.94 -3.91 7.42
N ASN A 12 10.20 -4.30 7.24
CA ASN A 12 11.01 -3.84 6.11
C ASN A 12 10.47 -4.36 4.77
N THR A 13 10.00 -5.61 4.73
CA THR A 13 9.41 -6.21 3.53
C THR A 13 8.14 -5.46 3.12
N ILE A 14 7.29 -5.11 4.10
CA ILE A 14 6.08 -4.30 3.84
C ILE A 14 6.46 -2.94 3.27
N ARG A 15 7.40 -2.23 3.90
CA ARG A 15 7.86 -0.91 3.43
C ARG A 15 8.42 -0.95 2.02
N GLN A 16 9.23 -1.96 1.72
CA GLN A 16 9.82 -2.12 0.38
C GLN A 16 8.75 -2.40 -0.69
N GLN A 17 7.76 -3.23 -0.38
CA GLN A 17 6.65 -3.48 -1.30
C GLN A 17 5.79 -2.23 -1.52
N VAL A 18 5.45 -1.49 -0.45
CA VAL A 18 4.71 -0.22 -0.55
C VAL A 18 5.45 0.77 -1.44
N ARG A 19 6.76 0.99 -1.22
CA ARG A 19 7.58 1.87 -2.06
C ARG A 19 7.60 1.43 -3.53
N THR A 20 7.69 0.12 -3.77
CA THR A 20 7.73 -0.44 -5.12
C THR A 20 6.40 -0.21 -5.84
N LEU A 21 5.27 -0.45 -5.16
CA LEU A 21 3.94 -0.22 -5.71
C LEU A 21 3.68 1.26 -6.00
N LEU A 22 4.08 2.15 -5.09
CA LEU A 22 3.96 3.60 -5.29
C LEU A 22 4.76 4.10 -6.50
N LYS A 23 5.93 3.50 -6.78
CA LYS A 23 6.76 3.86 -7.94
C LYS A 23 6.28 3.25 -9.25
N THR A 24 5.75 2.03 -9.22
CA THR A 24 5.43 1.28 -10.44
C THR A 24 3.99 1.50 -10.90
N ASN A 25 3.02 1.39 -10.01
CA ASN A 25 1.59 1.48 -10.32
C ASN A 25 0.81 2.08 -9.16
N PRO A 26 1.02 3.37 -8.84
CA PRO A 26 0.39 4.01 -7.69
C PRO A 26 -1.14 4.01 -7.78
N HIS A 27 -1.70 4.05 -9.00
CA HIS A 27 -3.14 4.03 -9.23
C HIS A 27 -3.81 2.71 -8.84
N LEU A 28 -3.07 1.61 -8.74
CA LEU A 28 -3.58 0.29 -8.37
C LEU A 28 -3.14 -0.13 -6.98
N PHE A 29 -2.53 0.76 -6.20
CA PHE A 29 -2.02 0.48 -4.86
C PHE A 29 -3.09 -0.17 -3.96
N TYR A 30 -4.32 0.34 -3.97
CA TYR A 30 -5.42 -0.18 -3.15
C TYR A 30 -5.91 -1.59 -3.57
N THR A 31 -5.54 -2.05 -4.76
CA THR A 31 -5.90 -3.39 -5.25
C THR A 31 -4.91 -4.46 -4.79
N ASP A 32 -3.74 -4.05 -4.28
CA ASP A 32 -2.71 -5.00 -3.86
C ASP A 32 -3.16 -5.76 -2.60
N LYS A 33 -2.75 -7.03 -2.54
CA LYS A 33 -3.05 -7.90 -1.39
C LYS A 33 -2.38 -7.41 -0.13
N ILE A 34 -1.21 -6.76 -0.22
CA ILE A 34 -0.49 -6.30 0.98
C ILE A 34 -1.22 -5.18 1.70
N VAL A 35 -1.90 -4.30 0.95
CA VAL A 35 -2.71 -3.20 1.51
C VAL A 35 -3.96 -3.72 2.22
N ASN A 36 -4.47 -4.85 1.75
CA ASN A 36 -5.67 -5.50 2.28
C ASN A 36 -5.34 -6.60 3.30
N TYR A 37 -4.06 -6.82 3.61
CA TYR A 37 -3.63 -7.87 4.51
C TYR A 37 -3.88 -7.46 5.97
N ARG A 38 -4.49 -8.36 6.74
CA ARG A 38 -4.81 -8.15 8.15
C ARG A 38 -3.82 -8.97 8.98
N GLY A 39 -2.96 -8.30 9.72
CA GLY A 39 -1.94 -8.95 10.54
C GLY A 39 -1.00 -7.96 11.20
N THR A 40 -0.06 -8.52 11.97
CA THR A 40 1.03 -7.82 12.64
C THR A 40 2.37 -8.31 12.14
N THR A 41 3.38 -7.44 12.11
CA THR A 41 4.72 -7.79 11.61
C THR A 41 5.33 -8.90 12.43
N THR A 42 6.07 -9.78 11.75
CA THR A 42 6.70 -10.94 12.39
C THR A 42 7.83 -10.56 13.34
N ASP A 43 8.40 -9.37 13.16
CA ASP A 43 9.52 -8.85 13.93
C ASP A 43 9.08 -7.99 15.13
N GLN A 44 8.27 -6.96 14.89
CA GLN A 44 7.88 -5.97 15.91
C GLN A 44 6.46 -6.13 16.43
N GLY A 45 5.63 -6.99 15.80
CA GLY A 45 4.22 -7.11 16.15
C GLY A 45 3.39 -5.88 15.79
N THR A 46 3.93 -4.98 14.95
CA THR A 46 3.25 -3.75 14.54
C THR A 46 2.13 -4.09 13.54
N PRO A 47 0.92 -3.53 13.66
CA PRO A 47 -0.12 -3.74 12.66
C PRO A 47 0.36 -3.33 11.27
N TYR A 48 0.11 -4.16 10.25
CA TYR A 48 0.56 -3.86 8.88
C TYR A 48 0.02 -2.52 8.40
N SER A 49 -1.21 -2.18 8.79
CA SER A 49 -1.84 -0.89 8.48
C SER A 49 -1.02 0.30 8.98
N GLU A 50 -0.37 0.18 10.14
CA GLU A 50 0.46 1.26 10.69
C GLU A 50 1.75 1.42 9.90
N VAL A 51 2.43 0.31 9.58
CA VAL A 51 3.65 0.32 8.76
C VAL A 51 3.37 0.90 7.37
N ILE A 52 2.25 0.49 6.76
CA ILE A 52 1.81 1.00 5.46
C ILE A 52 1.46 2.49 5.54
N ALA A 53 0.72 2.91 6.57
CA ALA A 53 0.33 4.32 6.74
C ALA A 53 1.55 5.22 6.94
N ASP A 54 2.50 4.81 7.78
CA ASP A 54 3.75 5.51 8.01
C ASP A 54 4.55 5.67 6.71
N GLU A 55 4.65 4.59 5.93
CA GLU A 55 5.35 4.65 4.64
C GLU A 55 4.63 5.54 3.61
N LEU A 56 3.30 5.57 3.61
CA LEU A 56 2.53 6.47 2.73
C LEU A 56 2.72 7.94 3.11
N ILE A 57 2.74 8.26 4.42
CA ILE A 57 3.00 9.61 4.92
C ILE A 57 4.41 10.07 4.51
N ASN A 58 5.41 9.20 4.71
CA ASN A 58 6.80 9.50 4.36
C ASN A 58 7.02 9.68 2.85
N ASN A 59 6.19 9.05 2.02
CA ASN A 59 6.24 9.16 0.55
C ASN A 59 5.09 10.01 -0.03
N PHE A 60 4.47 10.87 0.78
CA PHE A 60 3.35 11.70 0.35
C PHE A 60 3.67 12.58 -0.88
N GLN A 61 4.93 12.99 -1.04
CA GLN A 61 5.36 13.73 -2.23
C GLN A 61 5.16 12.94 -3.52
N ILE A 62 5.43 11.63 -3.51
CA ILE A 62 5.19 10.75 -4.67
C ILE A 62 3.68 10.73 -4.96
N LEU A 63 2.85 10.55 -3.92
CA LEU A 63 1.39 10.58 -4.01
C LEU A 63 0.86 11.90 -4.61
N SER A 64 1.43 13.04 -4.23
CA SER A 64 1.02 14.36 -4.74
C SER A 64 1.31 14.55 -6.23
N THR A 65 2.32 13.89 -6.78
CA THR A 65 2.65 13.99 -8.22
C THR A 65 1.72 13.17 -9.11
N ILE A 66 0.96 12.25 -8.53
CA ILE A 66 0.07 11.31 -9.24
C ILE A 66 -1.24 11.99 -9.70
N GLU A 67 -1.60 13.15 -9.13
CA GLU A 67 -2.79 13.94 -9.51
C GLU A 67 -2.81 14.39 -10.99
N ASN A 68 -1.66 14.43 -11.66
CA ASN A 68 -1.60 14.79 -13.08
C ASN A 68 -1.94 13.64 -14.04
N GLY A 69 -2.13 12.40 -13.54
CA GLY A 69 -2.24 11.19 -14.37
C GLY A 69 -3.62 10.53 -14.44
N VAL A 70 -4.50 10.73 -13.46
CA VAL A 70 -5.87 10.16 -13.52
C VAL A 70 -6.81 11.21 -14.07
N SER A 71 -7.18 11.07 -15.34
CA SER A 71 -8.41 11.68 -15.83
C SER A 71 -9.55 11.14 -14.97
N ILE A 72 -9.99 11.90 -13.96
CA ILE A 72 -11.26 11.69 -13.29
C ILE A 72 -12.26 11.73 -14.44
N ARG A 73 -12.67 10.56 -14.94
CA ARG A 73 -13.69 10.48 -15.98
C ARG A 73 -14.88 11.21 -15.38
N LYS A 74 -15.14 12.43 -15.85
CA LYS A 74 -16.33 13.18 -15.49
C LYS A 74 -17.48 12.24 -15.85
N THR A 75 -18.04 11.59 -14.84
CA THR A 75 -19.24 10.77 -15.00
C THR A 75 -20.21 11.68 -15.70
N LYS A 76 -20.61 11.31 -16.93
CA LYS A 76 -21.59 12.09 -17.68
C LYS A 76 -22.75 12.32 -16.73
N SER A 77 -22.97 13.58 -16.36
CA SER A 77 -24.10 13.99 -15.54
C SER A 77 -25.33 13.46 -16.24
N PHE A 78 -25.97 12.42 -15.67
CA PHE A 78 -27.27 11.99 -16.14
C PHE A 78 -28.22 13.13 -15.80
N ARG A 79 -28.57 13.93 -16.81
CA ARG A 79 -29.69 14.84 -16.73
C ARG A 79 -30.94 13.97 -16.59
N LEU A 80 -31.50 13.94 -15.39
CA LEU A 80 -32.88 13.54 -15.12
C LEU A 80 -33.83 14.61 -15.67
#